data_AF-A0AAJ7TGF5-F1
#
_entry.id   AF-A0AAJ7TGF5-F1
#
_cell.length_a   1.000
_cell.length_b   1.000
_cell.length_c   1.000
_cell.angle_alpha   90.00
_cell.angle_beta   90.00
_cell.angle_gamma   90.00
#
_symmetry.space_group_name_H-M   'P 1'
#
loop_
_entity.id
_entity.type
_entity.pdbx_description
1 polymer ?
#
loop_
_entity_poly.entity_id
_entity_poly.type
_entity_poly.pdbx_seq_one_letter_code
_entity_poly.pdbx_strand_id
1 'polypeptide(L)'
;MESVGRDEENREEEREEEREEKREEESEEESEEKSEEERDEKARRIREAVGQSGLRQKFIELQRRRQMLVKRSTDDLRRYDETTRSSRKRRRKHKAHDSPIPQQQGEPGDRPASEGPEAQWSELKQYFHANKRLEPPPCSRPPPMGRLDKRVEAAIAEGDIDVADRLSDQVASREFGVMVSKAVECREFVAEQRAMSEAKFKKKKPNLAWGFEAKKRWETKSNMGYM
;
A
#
# COMPACT_ATOMS: atom_id res chain seq x y z
N MET A 1 -51.68 -59.10 -34.32
CA MET A 1 -50.38 -59.53 -33.78
C MET A 1 -49.30 -58.66 -34.40
N GLU A 2 -49.28 -57.37 -34.09
CA GLU A 2 -48.32 -56.40 -34.64
C GLU A 2 -47.92 -55.45 -33.52
N SER A 3 -47.03 -55.86 -32.62
CA SER A 3 -46.53 -54.95 -31.58
C SER A 3 -45.18 -55.35 -30.99
N VAL A 4 -44.41 -56.24 -31.62
CA VAL A 4 -43.11 -56.69 -31.08
C VAL A 4 -41.90 -56.23 -31.92
N GLY A 5 -42.12 -55.76 -33.15
CA GLY A 5 -41.02 -55.40 -34.06
C GLY A 5 -40.46 -53.97 -33.94
N ARG A 6 -41.05 -53.09 -33.13
CA ARG A 6 -40.66 -51.67 -33.06
C ARG A 6 -39.69 -51.34 -31.91
N ASP A 7 -39.58 -52.22 -30.93
CA ASP A 7 -38.76 -52.03 -29.73
C ASP A 7 -37.32 -52.58 -29.89
N GLU A 8 -37.06 -53.44 -30.89
CA GLU A 8 -35.71 -53.94 -31.19
C GLU A 8 -34.92 -52.97 -32.09
N GLU A 9 -35.57 -52.38 -33.10
CA GLU A 9 -34.96 -51.39 -34.01
C GLU A 9 -34.54 -50.12 -33.25
N ASN A 10 -35.38 -49.65 -32.32
CA ASN A 10 -35.10 -48.48 -31.47
C ASN A 10 -33.95 -48.72 -30.47
N ARG A 11 -33.65 -49.98 -30.13
CA ARG A 11 -32.50 -50.34 -29.25
C ARG A 11 -31.19 -50.47 -29.99
N GLU A 12 -31.23 -50.78 -31.28
CA GLU A 12 -30.01 -50.80 -32.11
C GLU A 12 -29.62 -49.37 -32.51
N GLU A 13 -30.58 -48.50 -32.83
CA GLU A 13 -30.33 -47.07 -33.06
C GLU A 13 -29.74 -46.38 -31.81
N GLU A 14 -30.30 -46.58 -30.62
CA GLU A 14 -29.74 -46.03 -29.37
C GLU A 14 -28.30 -46.52 -29.09
N ARG A 15 -27.94 -47.74 -29.52
CA ARG A 15 -26.58 -48.29 -29.34
C ARG A 15 -25.59 -47.78 -30.38
N GLU A 16 -26.07 -47.42 -31.57
CA GLU A 16 -25.23 -46.77 -32.59
C GLU A 16 -24.99 -45.30 -32.21
N GLU A 17 -26.00 -44.59 -31.71
CA GLU A 17 -25.85 -43.24 -31.15
C GLU A 17 -24.86 -43.23 -29.98
N GLU A 18 -24.96 -44.17 -29.03
CA GLU A 18 -24.01 -44.26 -27.90
C GLU A 18 -22.56 -44.60 -28.34
N ARG A 19 -22.39 -45.19 -29.53
CA ARG A 19 -21.06 -45.49 -30.11
C ARG A 19 -20.50 -44.30 -30.87
N GLU A 20 -21.34 -43.52 -31.53
CA GLU A 20 -20.93 -42.27 -32.17
C GLU A 20 -20.58 -41.23 -31.12
N GLU A 21 -21.38 -41.07 -30.06
CA GLU A 21 -21.11 -40.15 -28.95
C GLU A 21 -19.77 -40.48 -28.26
N LYS A 22 -19.48 -41.76 -28.00
CA LYS A 22 -18.17 -42.19 -27.45
C LYS A 22 -16.99 -41.91 -28.39
N ARG A 23 -17.19 -41.97 -29.70
CA ARG A 23 -16.14 -41.65 -30.68
C ARG A 23 -15.89 -40.15 -30.77
N GLU A 24 -16.94 -39.35 -30.63
CA GLU A 24 -16.82 -37.89 -30.58
C GLU A 24 -16.10 -37.47 -29.30
N GLU A 25 -16.48 -38.02 -28.13
CA GLU A 25 -15.79 -37.77 -26.84
C GLU A 25 -14.30 -38.15 -26.89
N GLU A 26 -13.95 -39.35 -27.40
CA GLU A 26 -12.54 -39.75 -27.53
C GLU A 26 -11.74 -38.82 -28.48
N SER A 27 -12.39 -38.29 -29.53
CA SER A 27 -11.75 -37.36 -30.46
C SER A 27 -11.54 -35.96 -29.87
N GLU A 28 -12.45 -35.52 -29.00
CA GLU A 28 -12.32 -34.26 -28.28
C GLU A 28 -11.21 -34.35 -27.22
N GLU A 29 -11.15 -35.44 -26.46
CA GLU A 29 -10.08 -35.69 -25.48
C GLU A 29 -8.69 -35.72 -26.12
N GLU A 30 -8.52 -36.39 -27.27
CA GLU A 30 -7.24 -36.44 -27.99
C GLU A 30 -6.83 -35.06 -28.53
N SER A 31 -7.81 -34.22 -28.90
CA SER A 31 -7.57 -32.85 -29.35
C SER A 31 -7.16 -31.92 -28.21
N GLU A 32 -7.73 -32.10 -27.02
CA GLU A 32 -7.39 -31.35 -25.82
C GLU A 32 -5.98 -31.71 -25.33
N GLU A 33 -5.65 -33.01 -25.25
CA GLU A 33 -4.34 -33.51 -24.79
C GLU A 33 -3.20 -32.98 -25.68
N LYS A 34 -3.40 -32.96 -27.00
CA LYS A 34 -2.44 -32.40 -27.95
C LYS A 34 -2.26 -30.87 -27.80
N SER A 35 -3.32 -30.17 -27.41
CA SER A 35 -3.27 -28.73 -27.15
C SER A 35 -2.54 -28.39 -25.85
N GLU A 36 -2.63 -29.27 -24.85
CA GLU A 36 -1.92 -29.14 -23.57
C GLU A 36 -0.43 -29.41 -23.74
N GLU A 37 -0.06 -30.46 -24.48
CA GLU A 37 1.35 -30.76 -24.79
C GLU A 37 2.03 -29.59 -25.53
N GLU A 38 1.35 -28.96 -26.49
CA GLU A 38 1.92 -27.83 -27.24
C GLU A 38 2.09 -26.58 -26.34
N ARG A 39 1.18 -26.35 -25.39
CA ARG A 39 1.30 -25.27 -24.39
C ARG A 39 2.48 -25.52 -23.46
N ASP A 40 2.69 -26.76 -23.04
CA ASP A 40 3.78 -27.14 -22.14
C ASP A 40 5.15 -27.07 -22.82
N GLU A 41 5.26 -27.54 -24.06
CA GLU A 41 6.44 -27.40 -24.92
C GLU A 41 6.82 -25.92 -25.09
N LYS A 42 5.84 -25.05 -25.38
CA LYS A 42 6.03 -23.60 -25.52
C LYS A 42 6.48 -22.97 -24.20
N ALA A 43 5.89 -23.38 -23.07
CA ALA A 43 6.29 -22.90 -21.74
C ALA A 43 7.71 -23.35 -21.35
N ARG A 44 8.15 -24.54 -21.77
CA ARG A 44 9.53 -25.01 -21.58
C ARG A 44 10.52 -24.19 -22.39
N ARG A 45 10.24 -23.93 -23.68
CA ARG A 45 11.09 -23.09 -24.55
C ARG A 45 11.26 -21.66 -24.04
N ILE A 46 10.18 -21.05 -23.51
CA ILE A 46 10.25 -19.72 -22.89
C ILE A 46 11.13 -19.74 -21.62
N ARG A 47 10.99 -20.78 -20.78
CA ARG A 47 11.80 -20.92 -19.56
C ARG A 47 13.29 -21.10 -19.87
N GLU A 48 13.63 -21.86 -20.90
CA GLU A 48 15.02 -22.02 -21.35
C GLU A 48 15.59 -20.73 -21.96
N ALA A 49 14.82 -20.01 -22.78
CA ALA A 49 15.24 -18.72 -23.33
C ALA A 49 15.47 -17.65 -22.24
N VAL A 50 14.63 -17.63 -21.20
CA VAL A 50 14.82 -16.77 -20.02
C VAL A 50 16.00 -17.25 -19.17
N GLY A 51 16.26 -18.55 -19.12
CA GLY A 51 17.40 -19.16 -18.44
C GLY A 51 18.76 -18.83 -19.06
N GLN A 52 18.83 -18.74 -20.40
CA GLN A 52 20.03 -18.41 -21.17
C GLN A 52 20.32 -16.89 -21.21
N SER A 53 19.32 -16.07 -20.89
CA SER A 53 19.48 -14.62 -20.80
C SER A 53 20.17 -14.22 -19.50
N GLY A 54 21.26 -13.45 -19.59
CA GLY A 54 21.95 -12.85 -18.45
C GLY A 54 21.04 -12.00 -17.52
N LEU A 55 19.80 -11.73 -17.94
CA LEU A 55 18.75 -11.14 -17.11
C LEU A 55 18.35 -12.03 -15.91
N ARG A 56 18.34 -13.36 -16.04
CA ARG A 56 18.03 -14.26 -14.91
C ARG A 56 19.14 -14.22 -13.86
N GLN A 57 20.40 -14.14 -14.28
CA GLN A 57 21.53 -13.97 -13.37
C GLN A 57 21.47 -12.62 -12.66
N LYS A 58 21.20 -11.53 -13.39
CA LYS A 58 20.95 -10.19 -12.80
C LYS A 58 19.77 -10.19 -11.84
N PHE A 59 18.70 -10.93 -12.13
CA PHE A 59 17.55 -11.06 -11.24
C PHE A 59 17.93 -11.75 -9.92
N ILE A 60 18.69 -12.86 -9.98
CA ILE A 60 19.19 -13.55 -8.79
C ILE A 60 20.14 -12.65 -7.99
N GLU A 61 20.99 -11.88 -8.68
CA GLU A 61 21.88 -10.89 -8.04
C GLU A 61 21.10 -9.77 -7.33
N LEU A 62 20.07 -9.23 -7.98
CA LEU A 62 19.18 -8.23 -7.39
C LEU A 62 18.42 -8.77 -6.17
N GLN A 63 17.95 -10.02 -6.23
CA GLN A 63 17.32 -10.69 -5.08
C GLN A 63 18.30 -10.82 -3.90
N ARG A 64 19.56 -11.24 -4.16
CA ARG A 64 20.62 -11.30 -3.13
C ARG A 64 20.93 -9.92 -2.56
N ARG A 65 21.02 -8.88 -3.40
CA ARG A 65 21.28 -7.50 -2.98
C ARG A 65 20.16 -6.95 -2.11
N ARG A 66 18.90 -7.23 -2.45
CA ARG A 66 17.74 -6.88 -1.62
C ARG A 66 17.83 -7.53 -0.23
N GLN A 67 18.14 -8.82 -0.16
CA GLN A 67 18.30 -9.51 1.12
C GLN A 67 19.45 -8.93 1.96
N MET A 68 20.57 -8.56 1.34
CA MET A 68 21.67 -7.89 2.06
C MET A 68 21.27 -6.52 2.61
N LEU A 69 20.52 -5.72 1.85
CA LEU A 69 20.03 -4.42 2.32
C LEU A 69 19.06 -4.56 3.50
N VAL A 70 18.16 -5.55 3.44
CA VAL A 70 17.24 -5.85 4.55
C VAL A 70 18.02 -6.25 5.80
N LYS A 71 18.99 -7.18 5.68
CA LYS A 71 19.85 -7.60 6.80
C LYS A 71 20.63 -6.42 7.40
N ARG A 72 21.20 -5.56 6.56
CA ARG A 72 21.91 -4.35 7.00
C ARG A 72 20.99 -3.39 7.74
N SER A 73 19.78 -3.15 7.22
CA SER A 73 18.79 -2.30 7.90
C SER A 73 18.38 -2.84 9.27
N THR A 74 18.24 -4.17 9.41
CA THR A 74 17.93 -4.79 10.69
C THR A 74 19.11 -4.74 11.66
N ASP A 75 20.35 -4.86 11.18
CA ASP A 75 21.56 -4.74 12.00
C ASP A 75 21.79 -3.30 12.47
N ASP A 76 21.51 -2.31 11.62
CA ASP A 76 21.56 -0.89 11.98
C ASP A 76 20.48 -0.55 13.03
N LEU A 77 19.26 -1.11 12.91
CA LEU A 77 18.23 -1.01 13.95
C LEU A 77 18.66 -1.68 15.27
N ARG A 78 19.29 -2.85 15.21
CA ARG A 78 19.83 -3.55 16.39
C ARG A 78 20.92 -2.74 17.08
N ARG A 79 21.88 -2.18 16.33
CA ARG A 79 22.93 -1.30 16.88
C ARG A 79 22.36 -0.03 17.51
N TYR A 80 21.30 0.53 16.93
CA TYR A 80 20.61 1.69 17.50
C TYR A 80 19.91 1.34 18.83
N ASP A 81 19.26 0.17 18.93
CA ASP A 81 18.64 -0.28 20.19
C ASP A 81 19.70 -0.60 21.28
N GLU A 82 20.84 -1.18 20.91
CA GLU A 82 21.93 -1.46 21.87
C GLU A 82 22.58 -0.19 22.43
N THR A 83 22.83 0.81 21.58
CA THR A 83 23.41 2.10 22.03
C THR A 83 22.43 2.87 22.93
N THR A 84 21.13 2.84 22.62
CA THR A 84 20.11 3.47 23.46
C THR A 84 19.88 2.73 24.79
N ARG A 85 19.92 1.39 24.81
CA ARG A 85 19.85 0.59 26.04
C ARG A 85 21.08 0.77 26.94
N SER A 86 22.28 0.87 26.37
CA SER A 86 23.52 1.12 27.13
C SER A 86 23.55 2.51 27.78
N SER A 87 23.10 3.54 27.05
CA SER A 87 22.96 4.91 27.58
C SER A 87 21.96 4.97 28.76
N ARG A 88 20.83 4.26 28.67
CA ARG A 88 19.84 4.18 29.77
C ARG A 88 20.40 3.52 31.03
N LYS A 89 21.29 2.53 30.91
CA LYS A 89 21.93 1.88 32.08
C LYS A 89 22.96 2.78 32.76
N ARG A 90 23.73 3.59 32.01
CA ARG A 90 24.69 4.56 32.58
C ARG A 90 23.99 5.67 33.36
N ARG A 91 22.84 6.18 32.89
CA ARG A 91 22.06 7.21 33.61
C ARG A 91 21.49 6.74 34.95
N ARG A 92 21.25 5.43 35.13
CA ARG A 92 20.74 4.87 36.40
C ARG A 92 21.80 4.77 37.50
N LYS A 93 23.09 4.69 37.17
CA LYS A 93 24.17 4.63 38.17
C LYS A 93 24.49 5.99 38.82
N HIS A 94 24.18 7.11 38.16
CA HIS A 94 24.43 8.46 38.70
C HIS A 94 23.25 9.05 39.50
N LYS A 95 22.14 8.32 39.67
CA LYS A 95 20.94 8.82 40.37
C LYS A 95 20.65 8.07 41.68
N ALA A 96 21.65 7.36 42.21
CA ALA A 96 21.54 6.55 43.43
C ALA A 96 22.14 7.23 44.68
N HIS A 97 22.65 8.46 44.57
CA HIS A 97 23.04 9.25 45.74
C HIS A 97 22.53 10.67 45.58
N ASP A 98 21.80 11.11 46.60
CA ASP A 98 21.23 12.42 46.87
C ASP A 98 19.95 12.91 46.15
N SER A 99 18.98 13.17 47.03
CA SER A 99 17.89 14.15 47.00
C SER A 99 16.48 13.78 46.48
N PRO A 100 15.43 14.33 47.13
CA PRO A 100 14.04 13.97 46.94
C PRO A 100 13.48 14.53 45.64
N ILE A 101 12.50 13.82 45.11
CA ILE A 101 11.79 14.04 43.84
C ILE A 101 11.41 15.52 43.64
N PRO A 102 11.96 16.20 42.62
CA PRO A 102 11.27 17.31 41.98
C PRO A 102 10.38 16.71 40.89
N GLN A 103 9.08 17.02 40.94
CA GLN A 103 8.19 16.88 39.79
C GLN A 103 8.75 17.74 38.65
N GLN A 104 9.56 17.14 37.77
CA GLN A 104 10.03 17.79 36.56
C GLN A 104 8.92 17.74 35.52
N GLN A 105 8.16 18.83 35.49
CA GLN A 105 7.53 19.33 34.29
C GLN A 105 8.59 19.36 33.19
N GLY A 106 8.34 18.66 32.08
CA GLY A 106 9.25 18.62 30.94
C GLY A 106 9.40 20.01 30.34
N GLU A 107 10.64 20.43 30.11
CA GLU A 107 10.96 21.63 29.34
C GLU A 107 10.28 21.60 27.95
N PRO A 108 9.63 22.69 27.52
CA PRO A 108 9.09 22.79 26.18
C PRO A 108 10.22 23.21 25.25
N GLY A 109 10.79 22.25 24.52
CA GLY A 109 11.52 22.60 23.31
C GLY A 109 10.51 23.16 22.30
N ASP A 110 10.55 24.48 22.10
CA ASP A 110 9.94 25.29 21.02
C ASP A 110 8.82 24.59 20.21
N ARG A 111 7.73 24.21 20.89
CA ARG A 111 6.43 24.05 20.24
C ARG A 111 5.73 25.40 20.35
N PRO A 112 5.18 25.97 19.26
CA PRO A 112 4.34 27.15 19.41
C PRO A 112 3.24 26.84 20.43
N ALA A 113 3.00 27.80 21.31
CA ALA A 113 2.14 27.72 22.48
C ALA A 113 0.95 26.77 22.28
N SER A 114 0.82 25.80 23.17
CA SER A 114 -0.20 24.75 23.17
C SER A 114 -1.58 25.30 22.83
N GLU A 115 -1.95 25.25 21.56
CA GLU A 115 -3.35 25.35 21.17
C GLU A 115 -4.06 24.17 21.86
N GLY A 116 -5.18 24.46 22.54
CA GLY A 116 -5.89 23.45 23.32
C GLY A 116 -6.23 22.20 22.50
N PRO A 117 -6.61 21.09 23.13
CA PRO A 117 -6.98 19.85 22.42
C PRO A 117 -7.99 20.12 21.29
N GLU A 118 -8.90 21.09 21.47
CA GLU A 118 -9.86 21.54 20.47
C GLU A 118 -9.25 22.11 19.18
N ALA A 119 -8.15 22.86 19.29
CA ALA A 119 -7.45 23.40 18.12
C ALA A 119 -6.66 22.32 17.36
N GLN A 120 -6.13 21.33 18.08
CA GLN A 120 -5.53 20.15 17.46
C GLN A 120 -6.57 19.37 16.66
N TRP A 121 -7.79 19.26 17.18
CA TRP A 121 -8.92 18.65 16.47
C TRP A 121 -9.37 19.46 15.25
N SER A 122 -9.41 20.80 15.33
CA SER A 122 -9.79 21.64 14.20
C SER A 122 -8.76 21.57 13.07
N GLU A 123 -7.45 21.53 13.40
CA GLU A 123 -6.37 21.33 12.43
C GLU A 123 -6.48 19.95 11.74
N LEU A 124 -6.79 18.88 12.49
CA LEU A 124 -6.92 17.52 11.95
C LEU A 124 -8.12 17.37 11.00
N LYS A 125 -9.25 18.02 11.30
CA LYS A 125 -10.46 17.97 10.47
C LYS A 125 -10.22 18.39 9.01
N GLN A 126 -9.24 19.25 8.74
CA GLN A 126 -8.89 19.66 7.38
C GLN A 126 -8.42 18.48 6.50
N TYR A 127 -7.93 17.40 7.10
CA TYR A 127 -7.32 16.27 6.41
C TYR A 127 -8.26 15.06 6.21
N PHE A 128 -9.45 15.02 6.84
CA PHE A 128 -10.35 13.85 6.76
C PHE A 128 -10.80 13.48 5.34
N HIS A 129 -10.84 14.44 4.43
CA HIS A 129 -11.33 14.23 3.06
C HIS A 129 -10.33 14.58 1.97
N ALA A 130 -9.09 14.90 2.33
CA ALA A 130 -8.05 15.28 1.37
C ALA A 130 -7.84 14.19 0.28
N ASN A 131 -7.98 12.92 0.67
CA ASN A 131 -7.74 11.77 -0.20
C ASN A 131 -8.98 11.22 -0.92
N LYS A 132 -10.21 11.70 -0.64
CA LYS A 132 -11.42 11.17 -1.29
C LYS A 132 -11.41 11.33 -2.81
N ARG A 133 -10.70 12.33 -3.32
CA ARG A 133 -10.58 12.60 -4.77
C ARG A 133 -9.66 11.61 -5.49
N LEU A 134 -8.83 10.90 -4.74
CA LEU A 134 -7.91 9.88 -5.25
C LEU A 134 -8.52 8.48 -5.19
N GLU A 135 -9.69 8.33 -4.56
CA GLU A 135 -10.42 7.08 -4.61
C GLU A 135 -10.88 6.83 -6.05
N PRO A 136 -10.70 5.61 -6.58
CA PRO A 136 -11.17 5.29 -7.92
C PRO A 136 -12.68 5.56 -8.00
N PRO A 137 -13.20 5.95 -9.18
CA PRO A 137 -14.64 6.08 -9.35
C PRO A 137 -15.31 4.78 -8.91
N PRO A 138 -16.52 4.84 -8.32
CA PRO A 138 -17.21 3.66 -7.84
C PRO A 138 -17.26 2.63 -8.96
N CYS A 139 -16.56 1.52 -8.76
CA CYS A 139 -16.56 0.43 -9.72
C CYS A 139 -17.97 -0.16 -9.78
N SER A 140 -18.36 -0.70 -10.94
CA SER A 140 -19.71 -1.25 -11.17
C SER A 140 -20.12 -2.33 -10.16
N ARG A 141 -19.17 -2.94 -9.45
CA ARG A 141 -19.42 -3.95 -8.44
C ARG A 141 -19.01 -3.40 -7.07
N PRO A 142 -19.92 -3.36 -6.08
CA PRO A 142 -19.58 -2.83 -4.77
C PRO A 142 -18.47 -3.68 -4.12
N PRO A 143 -17.63 -3.06 -3.26
CA PRO A 143 -16.67 -3.82 -2.48
C PRO A 143 -17.39 -4.88 -1.63
N PRO A 144 -16.75 -6.03 -1.38
CA PRO A 144 -17.35 -7.07 -0.56
C PRO A 144 -17.60 -6.55 0.85
N MET A 145 -18.80 -6.83 1.38
CA MET A 145 -19.21 -6.47 2.74
C MET A 145 -18.23 -7.02 3.78
N GLY A 146 -17.89 -6.20 4.78
CA GLY A 146 -17.06 -6.60 5.90
C GLY A 146 -17.78 -7.60 6.82
N ARG A 147 -17.01 -8.26 7.70
CA ARG A 147 -17.57 -9.22 8.67
C ARG A 147 -18.53 -8.56 9.67
N LEU A 148 -18.26 -7.31 10.06
CA LEU A 148 -19.09 -6.58 11.01
C LEU A 148 -20.39 -6.13 10.32
N ASP A 149 -20.30 -5.64 9.09
CA ASP A 149 -21.43 -5.23 8.25
C ASP A 149 -22.40 -6.39 8.02
N LYS A 150 -21.87 -7.60 7.73
CA LYS A 150 -22.71 -8.82 7.61
C LYS A 150 -23.47 -9.15 8.90
N ARG A 151 -22.91 -8.84 10.07
CA ARG A 151 -23.59 -9.07 11.35
C ARG A 151 -24.66 -8.02 11.60
N VAL A 152 -24.44 -6.78 11.16
CA VAL A 152 -25.47 -5.73 11.15
C VAL A 152 -26.65 -6.19 10.28
N GLU A 153 -26.38 -6.63 9.05
CA GLU A 153 -27.42 -7.15 8.13
C GLU A 153 -28.17 -8.35 8.71
N ALA A 154 -27.47 -9.29 9.35
CA ALA A 154 -28.09 -10.44 10.00
C ALA A 154 -29.02 -10.02 11.16
N ALA A 155 -28.59 -9.10 12.02
CA ALA A 155 -29.42 -8.58 13.12
C ALA A 155 -30.67 -7.85 12.60
N ILE A 156 -30.54 -7.09 11.51
CA ILE A 156 -31.66 -6.43 10.85
C ILE A 156 -32.63 -7.47 10.26
N ALA A 157 -32.12 -8.53 9.63
CA ALA A 157 -32.94 -9.60 9.05
C ALA A 157 -33.69 -10.40 10.14
N GLU A 158 -33.09 -10.59 11.30
CA GLU A 158 -33.71 -11.21 12.48
C GLU A 158 -34.70 -10.28 13.20
N GLY A 159 -34.62 -8.95 12.94
CA GLY A 159 -35.47 -7.93 13.56
C GLY A 159 -34.98 -7.44 14.93
N ASP A 160 -33.74 -7.75 15.32
CA ASP A 160 -33.12 -7.28 16.56
C ASP A 160 -32.46 -5.91 16.35
N ILE A 161 -33.27 -4.85 16.49
CA ILE A 161 -32.86 -3.46 16.25
C ILE A 161 -31.82 -3.00 17.28
N ASP A 162 -31.96 -3.40 18.54
CA ASP A 162 -31.05 -2.99 19.62
C ASP A 162 -29.62 -3.49 19.37
N VAL A 163 -29.48 -4.72 18.86
CA VAL A 163 -28.18 -5.29 18.51
C VAL A 163 -27.63 -4.65 17.24
N ALA A 164 -28.47 -4.40 16.24
CA ALA A 164 -28.07 -3.74 15.00
C ALA A 164 -27.49 -2.34 15.26
N ASP A 165 -28.12 -1.54 16.12
CA ASP A 165 -27.66 -0.19 16.50
C ASP A 165 -26.28 -0.23 17.17
N ARG A 166 -26.08 -1.14 18.13
CA ARG A 166 -24.77 -1.31 18.79
C ARG A 166 -23.67 -1.72 17.82
N LEU A 167 -23.98 -2.57 16.85
CA LEU A 167 -23.03 -2.99 15.83
C LEU A 167 -22.73 -1.84 14.84
N SER A 168 -23.73 -1.02 14.52
CA SER A 168 -23.59 0.18 13.69
C SER A 168 -22.64 1.20 14.34
N ASP A 169 -22.82 1.50 15.63
CA ASP A 169 -21.91 2.39 16.38
C ASP A 169 -20.46 1.89 16.38
N GLN A 170 -20.27 0.56 16.42
CA GLN A 170 -18.94 -0.05 16.32
C GLN A 170 -18.33 0.14 14.93
N VAL A 171 -19.12 -0.03 13.87
CA VAL A 171 -18.67 0.26 12.49
C VAL A 171 -18.25 1.72 12.39
N ALA A 172 -19.12 2.64 12.81
CA ALA A 172 -18.86 4.08 12.77
C ALA A 172 -17.61 4.47 13.56
N SER A 173 -17.44 3.93 14.77
CA SER A 173 -16.25 4.19 15.61
C SER A 173 -14.97 3.70 14.96
N ARG A 174 -15.01 2.51 14.33
CA ARG A 174 -13.86 1.95 13.61
C ARG A 174 -13.50 2.77 12.39
N GLU A 175 -14.48 3.13 11.56
CA GLU A 175 -14.26 3.97 10.38
C GLU A 175 -13.74 5.35 10.75
N PHE A 176 -14.27 5.94 11.83
CA PHE A 176 -13.77 7.18 12.39
C PHE A 176 -12.31 7.07 12.84
N GLY A 177 -11.93 5.99 13.52
CA GLY A 177 -10.54 5.72 13.88
C GLY A 177 -9.60 5.64 12.66
N VAL A 178 -10.06 5.00 11.58
CA VAL A 178 -9.33 4.95 10.30
C VAL A 178 -9.18 6.36 9.70
N MET A 179 -10.24 7.18 9.71
CA MET A 179 -10.17 8.56 9.23
C MET A 179 -9.17 9.40 10.04
N VAL A 180 -9.16 9.26 11.36
CA VAL A 180 -8.20 9.95 12.25
C VAL A 180 -6.76 9.52 11.95
N SER A 181 -6.50 8.22 11.83
CA SER A 181 -5.15 7.73 11.52
C SER A 181 -4.61 8.31 10.20
N LYS A 182 -5.41 8.25 9.13
CA LYS A 182 -5.07 8.81 7.83
C LYS A 182 -4.83 10.33 7.89
N ALA A 183 -5.64 11.05 8.66
CA ALA A 183 -5.48 12.50 8.83
C ALA A 183 -4.18 12.86 9.56
N VAL A 184 -3.79 12.08 10.58
CA VAL A 184 -2.51 12.24 11.28
C VAL A 184 -1.34 12.00 10.32
N GLU A 185 -1.38 10.91 9.54
CA GLU A 185 -0.36 10.62 8.53
C GLU A 185 -0.22 11.77 7.51
N CYS A 186 -1.33 12.33 7.03
CA CYS A 186 -1.32 13.48 6.13
C CYS A 186 -0.69 14.73 6.78
N ARG A 187 -1.02 15.00 8.04
CA ARG A 187 -0.44 16.14 8.79
C ARG A 187 1.07 16.00 8.92
N GLU A 188 1.54 14.81 9.31
CA GLU A 188 2.97 14.51 9.43
C GLU A 188 3.69 14.68 8.09
N PHE A 189 3.11 14.14 7.01
CA PHE A 189 3.65 14.30 5.66
C PHE A 189 3.76 15.77 5.23
N VAL A 190 2.75 16.59 5.51
CA VAL A 190 2.78 18.04 5.20
C VAL A 190 3.86 18.75 6.01
N ALA A 191 4.00 18.42 7.29
CA ALA A 191 5.05 18.98 8.15
C ALA A 191 6.45 18.60 7.65
N GLU A 192 6.67 17.35 7.26
CA GLU A 192 7.92 16.87 6.68
C GLU A 192 8.24 17.58 5.35
N GLN A 193 7.25 17.74 4.47
CA GLN A 193 7.41 18.43 3.20
C GLN A 193 7.79 19.90 3.39
N ARG A 194 7.14 20.59 4.34
CA ARG A 194 7.50 21.96 4.73
C ARG A 194 8.92 22.03 5.26
N ALA A 195 9.29 21.18 6.23
CA ALA A 195 10.65 21.12 6.79
C ALA A 195 11.71 20.83 5.71
N MET A 196 11.44 19.92 4.78
CA MET A 196 12.33 19.65 3.65
C MET A 196 12.46 20.86 2.72
N SER A 197 11.36 21.56 2.42
CA SER A 197 11.38 22.77 1.60
C SER A 197 12.17 23.91 2.27
N GLU A 198 12.02 24.08 3.58
CA GLU A 198 12.74 25.06 4.38
C GLU A 198 14.21 24.72 4.47
N ALA A 199 14.56 23.44 4.68
CA ALA A 199 15.92 22.98 4.67
C ALA A 199 16.58 23.20 3.29
N LYS A 200 15.84 22.98 2.19
CA LYS A 200 16.31 23.31 0.83
C LYS A 200 16.49 24.82 0.67
N PHE A 201 15.58 25.66 1.16
CA PHE A 201 15.69 27.12 1.12
C PHE A 201 16.90 27.61 1.91
N LYS A 202 17.09 27.14 3.14
CA LYS A 202 18.25 27.46 4.01
C LYS A 202 19.59 27.04 3.37
N LYS A 203 19.60 25.98 2.55
CA LYS A 203 20.79 25.51 1.82
C LYS A 203 21.11 26.33 0.56
N LYS A 204 20.19 27.17 0.06
CA LYS A 204 20.49 28.07 -1.07
C LYS A 204 21.46 29.15 -0.57
N LYS A 205 22.70 29.10 -1.07
CA LYS A 205 23.70 30.14 -0.79
C LYS A 205 23.18 31.48 -1.34
N PRO A 206 23.39 32.61 -0.65
CA PRO A 206 23.05 33.92 -1.21
C PRO A 206 23.80 34.09 -2.53
N ASN A 207 23.15 34.71 -3.52
CA ASN A 207 23.79 35.02 -4.80
C ASN A 207 25.11 35.76 -4.52
N LEU A 208 26.24 35.18 -4.94
CA LEU A 208 27.55 35.79 -4.75
C LEU A 208 27.57 37.11 -5.55
N ALA A 209 27.60 38.24 -4.84
CA ALA A 209 27.53 39.59 -5.40
C ALA A 209 28.62 39.91 -6.45
N TRP A 210 29.64 39.05 -6.57
CA TRP A 210 30.78 39.26 -7.47
C TRP A 210 30.70 38.45 -8.78
N GLY A 211 29.65 37.66 -9.02
CA GLY A 211 29.61 36.70 -10.13
C GLY A 211 28.78 37.07 -11.36
N PHE A 212 27.97 38.14 -11.35
CA PHE A 212 27.09 38.45 -12.49
C PHE A 212 26.55 39.91 -12.54
N GLU A 213 27.13 40.88 -11.83
CA GLU A 213 26.68 42.28 -11.94
C GLU A 213 27.31 43.03 -13.12
N ALA A 214 28.48 42.59 -13.62
CA ALA A 214 29.22 43.29 -14.67
C ALA A 214 28.45 43.34 -16.00
N LYS A 215 27.82 42.23 -16.42
CA LYS A 215 27.08 42.15 -17.68
C LYS A 215 25.74 42.91 -17.65
N LYS A 216 25.06 42.92 -16.50
CA LYS A 216 23.84 43.73 -16.31
C LYS A 216 24.15 45.23 -16.30
N ARG A 217 25.26 45.67 -15.69
CA ARG A 217 25.70 47.07 -15.74
C ARG A 217 26.03 47.57 -17.15
N TRP A 218 26.56 46.72 -18.03
CA TRP A 218 26.91 47.10 -19.40
C TRP A 218 25.68 47.10 -20.33
N GLU A 219 24.72 46.21 -20.10
CA GLU A 219 23.43 46.23 -20.81
C GLU A 219 22.60 47.49 -20.48
N THR A 220 22.58 47.93 -19.21
CA THR A 220 21.87 49.17 -18.82
C THR A 220 22.59 50.44 -19.29
N LYS A 221 23.93 50.40 -19.43
CA LYS A 221 24.72 51.56 -19.89
C LYS A 221 24.76 51.72 -21.42
N SER A 222 24.45 50.66 -22.17
CA SER A 222 24.43 50.68 -23.64
C SER A 222 23.13 51.25 -24.25
N ASN A 223 22.09 51.51 -23.46
CA ASN A 223 20.79 52.01 -23.94
C ASN A 223 20.56 53.52 -23.68
N MET A 224 21.64 54.29 -23.50
CA MET A 224 21.59 55.75 -23.32
C MET A 224 22.07 56.54 -24.55
N GLY A 225 22.15 55.88 -25.72
CA GLY A 225 22.83 56.44 -26.90
C GLY A 225 22.04 56.40 -28.22
N TYR A 226 20.70 56.46 -28.17
CA TYR A 226 19.88 56.73 -29.34
C TYR A 226 18.84 57.81 -29.02
N MET A 227 19.31 59.07 -29.05
CA MET A 227 18.51 60.27 -29.35
C MET A 227 19.38 61.19 -30.19
#